data_AF-A0A9X2SNY4-F1
#
_entry.id   AF-A0A9X2SNY4-F1
#
_cell.length_a   1.000
_cell.length_b   1.000
_cell.length_c   1.000
_cell.angle_alpha   90.00
_cell.angle_beta   90.00
_cell.angle_gamma   90.00
#
_symmetry.space_group_name_H-M   'P 1'
#
loop_
_entity.id
_entity.type
_entity.pdbx_description
1 polymer ?
#
loop_
_entity_poly.entity_id
_entity_poly.type
_entity_poly.pdbx_seq_one_letter_code
_entity_poly.pdbx_strand_id
1 'polypeptide(L)'
;MRWTPSGAGAPDHPMKGQIVSARDERRGPRTRGRTALGRLPSTAAFDAGTKKSPLAPEERKLILFLLVNLADDAESLAEARQCLLDAYGDREGHWCAGQTKDSLTRLLAKSLGQGATSPPPWERIVEIVEVAVPPVRREAVLAQAAALFARCVGRDRPTRAYAGPVIAPEWIDEPVVTVEMIRSGGRPERAADVLSPVWDAEPVLPIPAARVPADASVPVERSRHPIEDPVALRAVLMSMSKTACELLERVEVLGAALKLEQTTNWQLRAENQRQRNLLEQGFREKYRGVSLDTIRQLITEQLRAAYTAEPPSPRPLHG
;
A
#
# COMPACT_ATOMS: atom_id res chain seq x y z
N MET A 1 -62.76 -66.36 -20.93
CA MET A 1 -62.29 -64.96 -20.78
C MET A 1 -60.78 -64.98 -20.96
N ARG A 2 -60.32 -64.54 -22.14
CA ARG A 2 -59.59 -63.29 -22.38
C ARG A 2 -58.15 -63.26 -21.85
N TRP A 3 -57.23 -63.23 -22.83
CA TRP A 3 -56.00 -62.43 -22.92
C TRP A 3 -54.70 -62.98 -22.29
N THR A 4 -53.88 -63.57 -23.17
CA THR A 4 -52.41 -63.44 -23.24
C THR A 4 -52.05 -62.03 -23.81
N PRO A 5 -50.80 -61.61 -24.15
CA PRO A 5 -49.47 -62.25 -24.06
C PRO A 5 -48.29 -61.26 -23.71
N SER A 6 -47.06 -61.74 -23.94
CA SER A 6 -45.87 -60.99 -24.41
C SER A 6 -45.06 -60.19 -23.38
N GLY A 7 -43.73 -60.09 -23.50
CA GLY A 7 -42.82 -60.48 -24.58
C GLY A 7 -41.37 -60.36 -24.06
N ALA A 8 -40.48 -61.23 -24.54
CA ALA A 8 -39.53 -60.90 -25.61
C ALA A 8 -38.29 -60.14 -25.07
N GLY A 9 -37.23 -60.91 -24.85
CA GLY A 9 -35.88 -60.42 -24.62
C GLY A 9 -35.07 -60.28 -25.90
N ALA A 10 -33.98 -59.49 -25.77
CA ALA A 10 -32.93 -59.10 -26.73
C ALA A 10 -33.34 -58.00 -27.74
N PRO A 11 -32.47 -56.99 -28.03
CA PRO A 11 -31.03 -57.17 -28.25
C PRO A 11 -30.07 -56.13 -27.61
N ASP A 12 -28.79 -56.53 -27.62
CA ASP A 12 -27.60 -55.77 -27.27
C ASP A 12 -27.16 -54.75 -28.35
N HIS A 13 -26.59 -53.64 -27.84
CA HIS A 13 -25.71 -52.62 -28.46
C HIS A 13 -26.29 -51.65 -29.53
N PRO A 14 -25.64 -50.49 -29.81
CA PRO A 14 -24.58 -49.74 -29.11
C PRO A 14 -24.92 -48.24 -28.90
N MET A 15 -24.11 -47.48 -28.14
CA MET A 15 -23.64 -46.10 -28.45
C MET A 15 -23.35 -45.23 -27.22
N LYS A 16 -22.21 -44.51 -27.31
CA LYS A 16 -21.91 -43.17 -26.77
C LYS A 16 -21.90 -43.07 -25.24
N GLY A 17 -20.75 -42.91 -24.59
CA GLY A 17 -19.78 -41.84 -24.84
C GLY A 17 -20.16 -40.62 -24.00
N GLN A 18 -19.65 -40.53 -22.76
CA GLN A 18 -19.37 -39.27 -22.07
C GLN A 18 -18.64 -39.55 -20.76
N ILE A 19 -17.30 -39.57 -20.83
CA ILE A 19 -16.47 -39.23 -19.69
C ILE A 19 -16.63 -37.72 -19.53
N VAL A 20 -17.46 -37.30 -18.58
CA VAL A 20 -17.54 -35.90 -18.14
C VAL A 20 -16.31 -35.65 -17.28
N SER A 21 -15.18 -35.43 -17.95
CA SER A 21 -13.97 -34.95 -17.31
C SER A 21 -14.21 -33.52 -16.86
N ALA A 22 -13.85 -33.28 -15.60
CA ALA A 22 -13.94 -32.05 -14.85
C ALA A 22 -13.80 -30.79 -15.72
N ARG A 23 -14.78 -29.89 -15.57
CA ARG A 23 -14.65 -28.47 -15.91
C ARG A 23 -13.43 -27.90 -15.17
N ASP A 24 -12.27 -27.95 -15.80
CA ASP A 24 -11.22 -26.96 -15.58
C ASP A 24 -11.76 -25.63 -16.10
N GLU A 25 -12.49 -24.93 -15.24
CA GLU A 25 -12.77 -23.50 -15.39
C GLU A 25 -11.43 -22.77 -15.32
N ARG A 26 -10.86 -22.61 -16.52
CA ARG A 26 -9.65 -21.84 -16.81
C ARG A 26 -9.84 -20.43 -16.24
N ARG A 27 -9.18 -20.20 -15.11
CA ARG A 27 -9.01 -18.88 -14.48
C ARG A 27 -8.54 -17.89 -15.54
N GLY A 28 -9.38 -16.89 -15.81
CA GLY A 28 -9.10 -15.84 -16.78
C GLY A 28 -7.83 -15.03 -16.49
N PRO A 29 -7.49 -14.10 -17.39
CA PRO A 29 -6.24 -13.35 -17.36
C PRO A 29 -6.12 -12.57 -16.05
N ARG A 30 -5.04 -12.83 -15.29
CA ARG A 30 -4.70 -12.08 -14.09
C ARG A 30 -4.44 -10.62 -14.48
N THR A 31 -5.43 -9.75 -14.25
CA THR A 31 -5.24 -8.30 -14.18
C THR A 31 -4.03 -8.04 -13.29
N ARG A 32 -3.04 -7.27 -13.79
CA ARG A 32 -1.95 -6.74 -12.97
C ARG A 32 -2.58 -6.19 -11.69
N GLY A 33 -2.26 -6.85 -10.57
CA GLY A 33 -3.07 -6.76 -9.37
C GLY A 33 -3.16 -5.32 -8.91
N ARG A 34 -4.38 -4.78 -8.85
CA ARG A 34 -4.63 -3.56 -8.06
C ARG A 34 -4.04 -3.77 -6.68
N THR A 35 -3.32 -2.77 -6.19
CA THR A 35 -2.69 -2.72 -4.85
C THR A 35 -3.72 -3.01 -3.76
N ALA A 36 -3.27 -3.36 -2.56
CA ALA A 36 -4.19 -3.73 -1.49
C ALA A 36 -5.14 -2.56 -1.15
N LEU A 37 -4.59 -1.34 -1.08
CA LEU A 37 -5.35 -0.11 -0.87
C LEU A 37 -6.09 0.37 -2.12
N GLY A 38 -5.55 0.13 -3.33
CA GLY A 38 -6.22 0.46 -4.60
C GLY A 38 -7.54 -0.30 -4.85
N ARG A 39 -7.86 -1.31 -4.02
CA ARG A 39 -9.15 -2.00 -4.01
C ARG A 39 -10.09 -1.53 -2.89
N LEU A 40 -9.55 -0.88 -1.87
CA LEU A 40 -10.25 -0.46 -0.67
C LEU A 40 -9.87 1.00 -0.32
N PRO A 41 -10.34 1.97 -1.12
CA PRO A 41 -10.06 3.39 -0.84
C PRO A 41 -10.80 3.90 0.42
N SER A 42 -11.84 3.20 0.87
CA SER A 42 -12.60 3.54 2.08
C SER A 42 -13.31 2.33 2.69
N THR A 43 -13.84 2.48 3.90
CA THR A 43 -14.64 1.45 4.57
C THR A 43 -15.93 1.11 3.81
N ALA A 44 -16.44 1.99 2.96
CA ALA A 44 -17.60 1.71 2.11
C ALA A 44 -17.29 0.66 1.02
N ALA A 45 -16.02 0.50 0.62
CA ALA A 45 -15.64 -0.46 -0.40
C ALA A 45 -15.80 -1.94 0.04
N PHE A 46 -15.95 -2.18 1.35
CA PHE A 46 -16.32 -3.50 1.87
C PHE A 46 -17.78 -3.88 1.53
N ASP A 47 -18.65 -2.91 1.28
CA ASP A 47 -20.10 -3.11 1.05
C ASP A 47 -20.48 -3.21 -0.43
N ALA A 48 -19.52 -3.40 -1.33
CA ALA A 48 -19.77 -3.40 -2.77
C ALA A 48 -20.94 -4.33 -3.16
N GLY A 49 -21.94 -3.77 -3.86
CA GLY A 49 -23.34 -4.22 -3.99
C GLY A 49 -23.66 -5.65 -4.45
N THR A 50 -22.64 -6.46 -4.70
CA THR A 50 -22.77 -7.92 -4.89
C THR A 50 -22.67 -8.72 -3.58
N LYS A 51 -22.20 -8.11 -2.48
CA LYS A 51 -22.03 -8.78 -1.19
C LYS A 51 -22.47 -7.86 -0.05
N LYS A 52 -23.43 -8.30 0.75
CA LYS A 52 -23.68 -7.70 2.06
C LYS A 52 -22.45 -8.05 2.91
N SER A 53 -21.63 -7.05 3.27
CA SER A 53 -20.47 -7.30 4.10
C SER A 53 -20.92 -7.88 5.45
N PRO A 54 -20.31 -8.97 5.94
CA PRO A 54 -20.59 -9.47 7.27
C PRO A 54 -19.97 -8.59 8.37
N LEU A 55 -19.09 -7.65 8.02
CA LEU A 55 -18.33 -6.85 8.97
C LEU A 55 -19.14 -5.66 9.49
N ALA A 56 -19.10 -5.46 10.80
CA ALA A 56 -19.61 -4.26 11.44
C ALA A 56 -18.78 -3.02 11.05
N PRO A 57 -19.34 -1.80 11.15
CA PRO A 57 -18.64 -0.56 10.83
C PRO A 57 -17.27 -0.43 11.50
N GLU A 58 -17.18 -0.75 12.79
CA GLU A 58 -15.94 -0.66 13.57
C GLU A 58 -14.89 -1.68 13.11
N GLU A 59 -15.31 -2.90 12.74
CA GLU A 59 -14.40 -3.91 12.21
C GLU A 59 -13.78 -3.48 10.88
N ARG A 60 -14.58 -2.83 10.01
CA ARG A 60 -14.08 -2.28 8.75
C ARG A 60 -13.05 -1.17 8.98
N LYS A 61 -13.25 -0.31 9.98
CA LYS A 61 -12.29 0.74 10.37
C LYS A 61 -10.99 0.12 10.85
N LEU A 62 -11.04 -0.86 11.76
CA LEU A 62 -9.85 -1.57 12.22
C LEU A 62 -9.10 -2.23 11.07
N ILE A 63 -9.81 -2.95 10.20
CA ILE A 63 -9.18 -3.66 9.09
C ILE A 63 -8.52 -2.68 8.11
N LEU A 64 -9.20 -1.59 7.76
CA LEU A 64 -8.64 -0.57 6.87
C LEU A 64 -7.44 0.13 7.53
N PHE A 65 -7.51 0.44 8.83
CA PHE A 65 -6.41 1.02 9.59
C PHE A 65 -5.16 0.15 9.56
N LEU A 66 -5.31 -1.15 9.82
CA LEU A 66 -4.21 -2.11 9.75
C LEU A 66 -3.66 -2.17 8.31
N LEU A 67 -4.54 -2.23 7.31
CA LEU A 67 -4.13 -2.28 5.91
C LEU A 67 -3.29 -1.05 5.51
N VAL A 68 -3.68 0.15 5.97
CA VAL A 68 -2.95 1.41 5.68
C VAL A 68 -1.58 1.44 6.35
N ASN A 69 -1.45 0.90 7.57
CA ASN A 69 -0.17 0.93 8.30
C ASN A 69 0.78 -0.21 7.93
N LEU A 70 0.26 -1.31 7.36
CA LEU A 70 1.04 -2.51 7.01
C LEU A 70 1.38 -2.59 5.52
N ALA A 71 0.72 -1.80 4.69
CA ALA A 71 1.05 -1.74 3.27
C ALA A 71 2.38 -1.00 3.06
N ASP A 72 3.25 -1.61 2.25
CA ASP A 72 4.50 -1.03 1.77
C ASP A 72 4.25 0.20 0.88
N ASP A 73 5.33 0.84 0.43
CA ASP A 73 5.26 2.03 -0.43
C ASP A 73 4.53 1.78 -1.77
N ALA A 74 4.48 0.52 -2.21
CA ALA A 74 3.70 0.10 -3.39
C ALA A 74 2.26 -0.26 -3.03
N GLU A 75 1.79 0.10 -1.84
CA GLU A 75 0.48 -0.21 -1.28
C GLU A 75 0.16 -1.71 -1.25
N SER A 76 1.18 -2.54 -1.11
CA SER A 76 1.10 -4.00 -1.04
C SER A 76 1.45 -4.50 0.37
N LEU A 77 0.91 -5.64 0.79
CA LEU A 77 1.31 -6.30 2.04
C LEU A 77 2.57 -7.17 1.86
N ALA A 78 3.44 -6.87 0.90
CA ALA A 78 4.53 -7.78 0.54
C ALA A 78 5.62 -7.81 1.60
N GLU A 79 6.06 -6.64 2.05
CA GLU A 79 7.05 -6.50 3.11
C GLU A 79 6.56 -7.09 4.43
N ALA A 80 5.36 -6.70 4.89
CA ALA A 80 4.76 -7.23 6.11
C ALA A 80 4.69 -8.77 6.15
N ARG A 81 4.37 -9.42 5.02
CA ARG A 81 4.38 -10.88 4.90
C ARG A 81 5.77 -11.47 5.03
N GLN A 82 6.76 -10.83 4.44
CA GLN A 82 8.14 -11.29 4.51
C GLN A 82 8.64 -11.21 5.96
N CYS A 83 8.44 -10.07 6.63
CA CYS A 83 8.81 -9.90 8.04
C CYS A 83 8.16 -10.95 8.96
N LEU A 84 6.89 -11.32 8.70
CA LEU A 84 6.19 -12.35 9.47
C LEU A 84 6.77 -13.75 9.27
N LEU A 85 7.14 -14.11 8.04
CA LEU A 85 7.76 -15.40 7.75
C LEU A 85 9.17 -15.46 8.34
N ASP A 86 9.94 -14.39 8.22
CA ASP A 86 11.29 -14.33 8.75
C ASP A 86 11.31 -14.40 10.28
N ALA A 87 10.34 -13.76 10.94
CA ALA A 87 10.27 -13.75 12.41
C ALA A 87 9.69 -15.04 13.01
N TYR A 88 8.71 -15.66 12.34
CA TYR A 88 7.89 -16.71 12.95
C TYR A 88 7.63 -17.95 12.09
N GLY A 89 8.19 -18.02 10.88
CA GLY A 89 7.96 -19.13 9.94
C GLY A 89 8.48 -20.47 10.46
N ASP A 90 9.54 -20.45 11.25
CA ASP A 90 10.20 -21.64 11.82
C ASP A 90 9.79 -21.92 13.28
N ARG A 91 8.95 -21.06 13.88
CA ARG A 91 8.56 -21.18 15.30
C ARG A 91 7.40 -22.15 15.47
N GLU A 92 7.68 -23.38 15.91
CA GLU A 92 6.64 -24.40 16.15
C GLU A 92 5.48 -23.88 17.02
N GLY A 93 4.25 -24.24 16.63
CA GLY A 93 3.03 -23.82 17.32
C GLY A 93 2.55 -22.39 17.00
N HIS A 94 3.36 -21.57 16.32
CA HIS A 94 2.93 -20.24 15.87
C HIS A 94 2.02 -20.32 14.64
N TRP A 95 1.11 -19.36 14.45
CA TRP A 95 0.17 -19.39 13.32
C TRP A 95 0.85 -19.17 11.95
N CYS A 96 2.07 -18.62 11.95
CA CYS A 96 2.94 -18.51 10.78
C CYS A 96 3.79 -19.76 10.51
N ALA A 97 3.85 -20.71 11.45
CA ALA A 97 4.75 -21.87 11.37
C ALA A 97 4.43 -22.71 10.12
N GLY A 98 5.46 -22.98 9.30
CA GLY A 98 5.32 -23.77 8.07
C GLY A 98 4.42 -23.14 6.99
N GLN A 99 4.03 -21.87 7.15
CA GLN A 99 3.25 -21.17 6.13
C GLN A 99 4.12 -20.80 4.93
N THR A 100 3.55 -20.89 3.74
CA THR A 100 4.17 -20.37 2.52
C THR A 100 3.76 -18.93 2.30
N LYS A 101 4.52 -18.19 1.48
CA LYS A 101 4.15 -16.82 1.08
C LYS A 101 2.72 -16.73 0.52
N ASP A 102 2.29 -17.73 -0.25
CA ASP A 102 0.97 -17.78 -0.85
C ASP A 102 -0.15 -18.15 0.15
N SER A 103 0.12 -19.01 1.12
CA SER A 103 -0.87 -19.30 2.17
C SER A 103 -1.04 -18.10 3.10
N LEU A 104 0.05 -17.46 3.51
CA LEU A 104 0.02 -16.24 4.31
C LEU A 104 -0.68 -15.10 3.56
N THR A 105 -0.43 -14.96 2.26
CA THR A 105 -1.16 -13.99 1.42
C THR A 105 -2.68 -14.22 1.45
N ARG A 106 -3.12 -15.48 1.34
CA ARG A 106 -4.55 -15.82 1.41
C ARG A 106 -5.13 -15.58 2.81
N LEU A 107 -4.37 -15.91 3.86
CA LEU A 107 -4.76 -15.70 5.26
C LEU A 107 -4.94 -14.20 5.53
N LEU A 108 -3.94 -13.39 5.20
CA LEU A 108 -4.04 -11.94 5.35
C LEU A 108 -5.14 -11.37 4.46
N ALA A 109 -5.35 -11.84 3.23
CA ALA A 109 -6.48 -11.37 2.42
C ALA A 109 -7.85 -11.70 3.04
N LYS A 110 -7.95 -12.79 3.81
CA LYS A 110 -9.16 -13.21 4.54
C LYS A 110 -9.40 -12.38 5.81
N SER A 111 -8.38 -11.75 6.37
CA SER A 111 -8.52 -10.88 7.57
C SER A 111 -8.37 -9.39 7.28
N LEU A 112 -7.63 -9.04 6.23
CA LEU A 112 -7.16 -7.71 5.84
C LEU A 112 -7.42 -7.45 4.34
N GLY A 113 -8.68 -7.37 3.96
CA GLY A 113 -9.06 -7.12 2.57
C GLY A 113 -10.57 -7.09 2.35
N GLN A 114 -11.00 -6.89 1.10
CA GLN A 114 -12.42 -6.74 0.76
C GLN A 114 -13.23 -8.02 1.03
N GLY A 115 -12.57 -9.18 1.04
CA GLY A 115 -13.18 -10.46 1.39
C GLY A 115 -13.09 -10.81 2.88
N ALA A 116 -12.72 -9.86 3.74
CA ALA A 116 -12.56 -10.14 5.14
C ALA A 116 -13.90 -10.49 5.81
N THR A 117 -13.89 -11.55 6.60
CA THR A 117 -15.08 -12.05 7.31
C THR A 117 -15.10 -11.65 8.78
N SER A 118 -13.93 -11.42 9.36
CA SER A 118 -13.75 -11.00 10.75
C SER A 118 -12.40 -10.30 10.89
N PRO A 119 -12.24 -9.38 11.85
CA PRO A 119 -10.94 -8.83 12.17
C PRO A 119 -9.99 -9.93 12.71
N PRO A 120 -8.66 -9.76 12.57
CA PRO A 120 -7.70 -10.64 13.23
C PRO A 120 -7.81 -10.52 14.77
N PRO A 121 -7.50 -11.58 15.53
CA PRO A 121 -7.47 -11.52 16.99
C PRO A 121 -6.38 -10.55 17.48
N TRP A 122 -6.53 -10.04 18.70
CA TRP A 122 -5.66 -8.99 19.25
C TRP A 122 -4.19 -9.42 19.30
N GLU A 123 -3.91 -10.63 19.75
CA GLU A 123 -2.55 -11.18 19.85
C GLU A 123 -1.86 -11.18 18.48
N ARG A 124 -2.62 -11.53 17.43
CA ARG A 124 -2.13 -11.48 16.05
C ARG A 124 -1.90 -10.06 15.56
N ILE A 125 -2.75 -9.09 15.96
CA ILE A 125 -2.54 -7.68 15.62
C ILE A 125 -1.20 -7.19 16.20
N VAL A 126 -0.94 -7.51 17.47
CA VAL A 126 0.33 -7.17 18.14
C VAL A 126 1.51 -7.76 17.39
N GLU A 127 1.50 -9.07 17.15
CA GLU A 127 2.59 -9.76 16.43
C GLU A 127 2.84 -9.17 15.04
N ILE A 128 1.78 -8.85 14.28
CA ILE A 128 1.90 -8.26 12.94
C ILE A 128 2.50 -6.85 13.03
N VAL A 129 2.00 -6.01 13.94
CA VAL A 129 2.48 -4.62 14.06
C VAL A 129 3.92 -4.58 14.56
N GLU A 130 4.29 -5.44 15.52
CA GLU A 130 5.64 -5.49 16.06
C GLU A 130 6.71 -5.83 15.01
N VAL A 131 6.39 -6.70 14.04
CA VAL A 131 7.38 -7.09 13.01
C VAL A 131 7.32 -6.23 11.76
N ALA A 132 6.13 -5.76 11.37
CA ALA A 132 5.94 -5.08 10.09
C ALA A 132 5.96 -3.55 10.20
N VAL A 133 5.75 -2.96 11.38
CA VAL A 133 5.78 -1.50 11.57
C VAL A 133 7.14 -1.07 12.12
N PRO A 134 7.74 0.02 11.60
CA PRO A 134 9.00 0.55 12.13
C PRO A 134 8.92 0.86 13.63
N PRO A 135 9.97 0.58 14.43
CA PRO A 135 9.97 0.73 15.88
C PRO A 135 9.43 2.08 16.38
N VAL A 136 9.82 3.17 15.72
CA VAL A 136 9.43 4.56 16.05
C VAL A 136 7.90 4.77 16.01
N ARG A 137 7.17 3.97 15.25
CA ARG A 137 5.71 4.11 15.06
C ARG A 137 4.89 3.04 15.76
N ARG A 138 5.51 1.98 16.29
CA ARG A 138 4.81 0.80 16.84
C ARG A 138 3.84 1.17 17.95
N GLU A 139 4.30 1.94 18.94
CA GLU A 139 3.48 2.32 20.09
C GLU A 139 2.25 3.11 19.67
N ALA A 140 2.42 4.11 18.80
CA ALA A 140 1.30 4.90 18.29
C ALA A 140 0.30 4.06 17.50
N VAL A 141 0.79 3.17 16.63
CA VAL A 141 -0.08 2.28 15.83
C VAL A 141 -0.82 1.29 16.73
N LEU A 142 -0.16 0.71 17.74
CA LEU A 142 -0.79 -0.19 18.71
C LEU A 142 -1.81 0.54 19.58
N ALA A 143 -1.55 1.78 19.99
CA ALA A 143 -2.48 2.57 20.79
C ALA A 143 -3.80 2.84 20.05
N GLN A 144 -3.71 3.17 18.75
CA GLN A 144 -4.87 3.39 17.89
C GLN A 144 -5.56 2.07 17.52
N ALA A 145 -4.80 1.01 17.22
CA ALA A 145 -5.35 -0.32 16.98
C ALA A 145 -6.10 -0.84 18.22
N ALA A 146 -5.58 -0.58 19.43
CA ALA A 146 -6.21 -0.95 20.69
C ALA A 146 -7.57 -0.26 20.85
N ALA A 147 -7.66 1.05 20.55
CA ALA A 147 -8.92 1.79 20.61
C ALA A 147 -9.96 1.24 19.61
N LEU A 148 -9.53 0.99 18.38
CA LEU A 148 -10.40 0.43 17.33
C LEU A 148 -10.87 -0.98 17.68
N PHE A 149 -9.96 -1.85 18.15
CA PHE A 149 -10.29 -3.22 18.54
C PHE A 149 -11.23 -3.24 19.75
N ALA A 150 -10.98 -2.38 20.75
CA ALA A 150 -11.82 -2.24 21.93
C ALA A 150 -13.28 -1.89 21.55
N ARG A 151 -13.49 -0.97 20.58
CA ARG A 151 -14.83 -0.69 20.02
C ARG A 151 -15.44 -1.89 19.31
N CYS A 152 -14.65 -2.63 18.51
CA CYS A 152 -15.14 -3.83 17.83
C CYS A 152 -15.72 -4.86 18.80
N VAL A 153 -15.08 -5.06 19.95
CA VAL A 153 -15.49 -6.05 20.95
C VAL A 153 -16.39 -5.49 22.06
N GLY A 154 -16.72 -4.19 22.03
CA GLY A 154 -17.54 -3.52 23.04
C GLY A 154 -16.92 -3.47 24.43
N ARG A 155 -15.60 -3.23 24.53
CA ARG A 155 -14.85 -3.14 25.79
C ARG A 155 -14.03 -1.85 25.83
N ASP A 156 -13.54 -1.48 27.01
CA ASP A 156 -12.61 -0.34 27.17
C ASP A 156 -11.19 -0.65 26.70
N ARG A 157 -10.83 -1.94 26.65
CA ARG A 157 -9.50 -2.43 26.27
C ARG A 157 -9.59 -3.70 25.44
N PRO A 158 -8.60 -3.98 24.58
CA PRO A 158 -8.61 -5.17 23.74
C PRO A 158 -8.58 -6.47 24.55
N THR A 159 -7.70 -6.54 25.55
CA THR A 159 -7.62 -7.62 26.53
C THR A 159 -7.38 -7.07 27.92
N ARG A 160 -7.65 -7.87 28.96
CA ARG A 160 -7.36 -7.48 30.36
C ARG A 160 -5.87 -7.30 30.64
N ALA A 161 -5.02 -8.00 29.88
CA ALA A 161 -3.57 -7.96 30.04
C ALA A 161 -2.91 -6.77 29.34
N TYR A 162 -3.61 -6.11 28.41
CA TYR A 162 -3.06 -4.96 27.71
C TYR A 162 -2.98 -3.74 28.64
N ALA A 163 -1.75 -3.31 28.92
CA ALA A 163 -1.43 -2.16 29.77
C ALA A 163 -0.98 -0.93 28.99
N GLY A 164 -0.84 -1.03 27.66
CA GLY A 164 -0.44 0.08 26.81
C GLY A 164 -1.53 1.16 26.69
N PRO A 165 -1.18 2.32 26.11
CA PRO A 165 -2.13 3.40 25.88
C PRO A 165 -3.25 2.96 24.92
N VAL A 166 -4.42 3.57 25.08
CA VAL A 166 -5.58 3.43 24.20
C VAL A 166 -5.93 4.82 23.70
N ILE A 167 -5.58 5.11 22.44
CA ILE A 167 -5.73 6.45 21.86
C ILE A 167 -6.68 6.35 20.68
N ALA A 168 -7.87 6.92 20.83
CA ALA A 168 -8.83 6.96 19.75
C ALA A 168 -8.36 7.92 18.64
N PRO A 169 -8.28 7.50 17.37
CA PRO A 169 -8.05 8.43 16.28
C PRO A 169 -9.22 9.41 16.12
N GLU A 170 -8.97 10.61 15.62
CA GLU A 170 -9.98 11.67 15.49
C GLU A 170 -11.18 11.26 14.62
N TRP A 171 -10.93 10.47 13.59
CA TRP A 171 -11.94 9.96 12.66
C TRP A 171 -12.71 8.74 13.19
N ILE A 172 -12.50 8.32 14.45
CA ILE A 172 -13.07 7.07 14.97
C ILE A 172 -14.60 7.04 14.92
N ASP A 173 -15.26 8.20 15.03
CA ASP A 173 -16.73 8.32 15.02
C ASP A 173 -17.31 8.53 13.62
N GLU A 174 -16.46 8.68 12.60
CA GLU A 174 -16.90 8.87 11.22
C GLU A 174 -17.61 7.61 10.70
N PRO A 175 -18.73 7.74 9.97
CA PRO A 175 -19.46 6.59 9.47
C PRO A 175 -18.70 5.85 8.37
N VAL A 176 -17.93 6.59 7.56
CA VAL A 176 -17.08 6.08 6.50
C VAL A 176 -15.71 6.73 6.62
N VAL A 177 -14.66 5.90 6.61
CA VAL A 177 -13.27 6.35 6.76
C VAL A 177 -12.52 6.02 5.48
N THR A 178 -11.77 6.97 4.94
CA THR A 178 -10.93 6.77 3.75
C THR A 178 -9.47 6.50 4.11
N VAL A 179 -8.71 5.99 3.14
CA VAL A 179 -7.26 5.80 3.28
C VAL A 179 -6.56 7.13 3.60
N GLU A 180 -6.99 8.22 2.98
CA GLU A 180 -6.43 9.56 3.19
C GLU A 180 -6.67 10.04 4.62
N MET A 181 -7.87 9.83 5.18
CA MET A 181 -8.19 10.21 6.56
C MET A 181 -7.28 9.49 7.57
N ILE A 182 -7.00 8.21 7.33
CA ILE A 182 -6.09 7.43 8.18
C ILE A 182 -4.65 7.95 8.05
N ARG A 183 -4.21 8.24 6.82
CA ARG A 183 -2.87 8.78 6.55
C ARG A 183 -2.68 10.17 7.15
N SER A 184 -3.70 11.02 7.17
CA SER A 184 -3.64 12.36 7.75
C SER A 184 -3.68 12.35 9.28
N GLY A 185 -4.51 11.49 9.90
CA GLY A 185 -4.63 11.41 11.37
C GLY A 185 -3.54 10.56 12.07
N GLY A 186 -2.70 9.85 11.29
CA GLY A 186 -1.67 8.93 11.81
C GLY A 186 -0.27 9.51 11.92
N ARG A 187 -0.05 10.78 11.54
CA ARG A 187 1.20 11.46 11.85
C ARG A 187 1.03 12.13 13.23
N PRO A 188 1.71 11.65 14.29
CA PRO A 188 2.05 12.59 15.35
C PRO A 188 2.76 13.74 14.63
N GLU A 189 2.25 14.96 14.80
CA GLU A 189 3.03 16.15 14.49
C GLU A 189 4.42 15.90 15.05
N ARG A 190 5.43 16.02 14.19
CA ARG A 190 6.80 16.04 14.65
C ARG A 190 6.85 17.08 15.77
N ALA A 191 7.11 16.63 16.99
CA ALA A 191 8.10 17.31 17.81
C ALA A 191 9.41 17.29 17.02
N ALA A 192 9.50 18.16 16.01
CA ALA A 192 10.74 18.68 15.53
C ALA A 192 11.06 19.75 16.60
N ASP A 193 12.03 19.53 17.49
CA ASP A 193 13.43 19.77 17.16
C ASP A 193 13.48 20.90 16.11
N VAL A 194 13.53 22.19 16.46
CA VAL A 194 14.57 22.83 17.28
C VAL A 194 15.87 22.01 17.34
N LEU A 195 16.23 21.40 16.21
CA LEU A 195 17.61 21.12 15.90
C LEU A 195 17.93 22.03 14.73
N SER A 196 18.67 23.08 15.08
CA SER A 196 19.39 23.96 14.19
C SER A 196 19.92 23.21 12.97
N PRO A 197 19.92 23.83 11.78
CA PRO A 197 20.75 23.32 10.71
C PRO A 197 22.20 23.45 11.19
N VAL A 198 22.81 22.33 11.58
CA VAL A 198 24.26 22.18 11.50
C VAL A 198 24.56 22.18 10.02
N TRP A 199 24.85 23.37 9.49
CA TRP A 199 25.42 23.49 8.17
C TRP A 199 26.73 22.72 8.13
N ASP A 200 26.89 22.05 6.99
CA ASP A 200 28.03 21.25 6.62
C ASP A 200 29.36 21.96 6.91
N ALA A 201 30.34 21.12 7.24
CA ALA A 201 31.74 21.44 7.41
C ALA A 201 32.25 22.48 6.41
N GLU A 202 32.67 23.64 6.92
CA GLU A 202 33.62 24.49 6.22
C GLU A 202 35.04 23.88 6.34
N PRO A 203 35.82 23.83 5.25
CA PRO A 203 37.20 23.37 5.29
C PRO A 203 38.07 24.39 6.03
N VAL A 204 38.85 23.89 6.99
CA VAL A 204 39.84 24.66 7.74
C VAL A 204 40.88 25.24 6.78
N LEU A 205 40.84 26.55 6.57
CA LEU A 205 41.96 27.31 6.03
C LEU A 205 42.79 27.89 7.19
N PRO A 206 44.13 27.73 7.21
CA PRO A 206 44.97 28.34 8.23
C PRO A 206 45.18 29.82 7.89
N ILE A 207 44.62 30.72 8.70
CA ILE A 207 44.85 32.18 8.60
C ILE A 207 45.81 32.60 9.73
N PRO A 208 46.81 33.47 9.46
CA PRO A 208 47.98 33.69 10.31
C PRO A 208 47.66 34.52 11.56
N ALA A 209 48.41 34.27 12.63
CA ALA A 209 48.33 34.98 13.90
C ALA A 209 48.61 36.48 13.72
N ALA A 210 47.56 37.30 13.71
CA ALA A 210 47.66 38.74 13.91
C ALA A 210 47.55 39.06 15.40
N ARG A 211 48.59 39.67 15.95
CA ARG A 211 48.64 40.22 17.31
C ARG A 211 47.57 41.30 17.46
N VAL A 212 46.68 41.15 18.44
CA VAL A 212 45.79 42.23 18.90
C VAL A 212 46.38 42.81 20.19
N PRO A 213 46.62 44.13 20.29
CA PRO A 213 47.02 44.76 21.53
C PRO A 213 45.85 44.84 22.52
N ALA A 214 46.17 44.68 23.79
CA ALA A 214 45.27 44.90 24.90
C ALA A 214 44.88 46.38 24.99
N ASP A 215 43.56 46.65 24.93
CA ASP A 215 42.79 47.69 25.64
C ASP A 215 41.63 48.18 24.78
N ALA A 216 40.42 47.74 25.16
CA ALA A 216 39.19 48.52 25.11
C ALA A 216 38.10 47.70 25.79
N SER A 217 37.80 48.06 27.03
CA SER A 217 36.61 47.64 27.75
C SER A 217 35.35 48.08 26.98
N VAL A 218 34.78 47.15 26.22
CA VAL A 218 33.46 47.29 25.60
C VAL A 218 32.41 46.95 26.67
N PRO A 219 31.38 47.78 26.90
CA PRO A 219 30.31 47.43 27.81
C PRO A 219 29.54 46.25 27.22
N VAL A 220 29.43 45.17 28.01
CA VAL A 220 28.56 44.04 27.71
C VAL A 220 27.12 44.55 27.77
N GLU A 221 26.60 45.01 26.64
CA GLU A 221 25.18 45.24 26.43
C GLU A 221 24.50 43.87 26.57
N ARG A 222 23.81 43.68 27.70
CA ARG A 222 22.94 42.54 27.93
C ARG A 222 21.97 42.48 26.76
N SER A 223 22.17 41.52 25.86
CA SER A 223 21.25 41.21 24.78
C SER A 223 19.90 40.88 25.42
N ARG A 224 19.01 41.88 25.46
CA ARG A 224 17.63 41.69 25.88
C ARG A 224 17.03 40.62 24.97
N HIS A 225 16.42 39.61 25.58
CA HIS A 225 15.74 38.56 24.83
C HIS A 225 14.80 39.23 23.79
N PRO A 226 14.68 38.73 22.56
CA PRO A 226 13.85 39.33 21.49
C PRO A 226 12.35 39.47 21.83
N ILE A 227 11.93 38.99 22.99
CA ILE A 227 10.59 39.15 23.56
C ILE A 227 10.42 40.56 24.20
N GLU A 228 11.50 41.24 24.57
CA GLU A 228 11.46 42.54 25.27
C GLU A 228 11.50 43.76 24.33
N ASP A 229 11.79 43.57 23.03
CA ASP A 229 11.71 44.62 22.01
C ASP A 229 10.55 44.33 21.02
N PRO A 230 9.42 45.02 21.15
CA PRO A 230 8.26 44.82 20.29
C PRO A 230 8.54 45.15 18.81
N VAL A 231 9.57 45.96 18.51
CA VAL A 231 9.95 46.29 17.14
C VAL A 231 10.70 45.13 16.50
N ALA A 232 11.67 44.54 17.20
CA ALA A 232 12.40 43.35 16.74
C ALA A 232 11.46 42.15 16.54
N LEU A 233 10.52 41.92 17.45
CA LEU A 233 9.52 40.86 17.32
C LEU A 233 8.64 41.04 16.06
N ARG A 234 8.17 42.26 15.80
CA ARG A 234 7.40 42.57 14.58
C ARG A 234 8.21 42.33 13.31
N ALA A 235 9.50 42.67 13.30
CA ALA A 235 10.36 42.42 12.15
C ALA A 235 10.51 40.92 11.86
N VAL A 236 10.71 40.10 12.90
CA VAL A 236 10.78 38.63 12.76
C VAL A 236 9.44 38.06 12.25
N LEU A 237 8.32 38.49 12.82
CA LEU A 237 6.99 38.04 12.39
C LEU A 237 6.70 38.39 10.92
N MET A 238 7.09 39.59 10.48
CA MET A 238 6.95 39.99 9.07
C MET A 238 7.89 39.22 8.14
N SER A 239 9.10 38.88 8.61
CA SER A 239 9.99 38.00 7.85
C SER A 239 9.41 36.59 7.72
N MET A 240 8.86 36.04 8.81
CA MET A 240 8.22 34.73 8.81
C MET A 240 7.00 34.71 7.89
N SER A 241 6.14 35.74 7.95
CA SER A 241 4.96 35.81 7.07
C SER A 241 5.36 35.89 5.60
N LYS A 242 6.39 36.67 5.26
CA LYS A 242 6.95 36.72 3.90
C LYS A 242 7.44 35.33 3.44
N THR A 243 8.24 34.65 4.26
CA THR A 243 8.72 33.30 3.91
C THR A 243 7.58 32.28 3.80
N ALA A 244 6.54 32.40 4.61
CA ALA A 244 5.37 31.54 4.53
C ALA A 244 4.60 31.76 3.21
N CYS A 245 4.43 33.01 2.78
CA CYS A 245 3.83 33.33 1.49
C CYS A 245 4.66 32.77 0.33
N GLU A 246 5.98 32.96 0.33
CA GLU A 246 6.87 32.41 -0.71
C GLU A 246 6.83 30.87 -0.76
N LEU A 247 6.72 30.20 0.39
CA LEU A 247 6.58 28.74 0.44
C LEU A 247 5.23 28.28 -0.08
N LEU A 248 4.13 28.98 0.24
CA LEU A 248 2.80 28.67 -0.29
C LEU A 248 2.79 28.77 -1.82
N GLU A 249 3.34 29.85 -2.39
CA GLU A 249 3.48 30.02 -3.84
C GLU A 249 4.29 28.87 -4.46
N ARG A 250 5.40 28.46 -3.84
CA ARG A 250 6.20 27.32 -4.32
C ARG A 250 5.42 26.00 -4.26
N VAL A 251 4.64 25.76 -3.22
CA VAL A 251 3.78 24.58 -3.10
C VAL A 251 2.72 24.56 -4.21
N GLU A 252 2.12 25.70 -4.53
CA GLU A 252 1.17 25.82 -5.63
C GLU A 252 1.81 25.53 -6.99
N VAL A 253 2.99 26.10 -7.25
CA VAL A 253 3.76 25.84 -8.49
C VAL A 253 4.12 24.37 -8.63
N LEU A 254 4.63 23.74 -7.56
CA LEU A 254 4.95 22.31 -7.56
C LEU A 254 3.69 21.45 -7.72
N GLY A 255 2.57 21.85 -7.12
CA GLY A 255 1.27 21.19 -7.28
C GLY A 255 0.77 21.24 -8.73
N ALA A 256 0.94 22.38 -9.41
CA ALA A 256 0.60 22.53 -10.82
C ALA A 256 1.52 21.68 -11.73
N ALA A 257 2.83 21.70 -11.47
CA ALA A 257 3.80 20.89 -12.20
C ALA A 257 3.53 19.38 -12.05
N LEU A 258 3.23 18.92 -10.83
CA LEU A 258 2.88 17.52 -10.58
C LEU A 258 1.62 17.10 -11.34
N LYS A 259 0.59 17.95 -11.37
CA LYS A 259 -0.64 17.67 -12.15
C LYS A 259 -0.34 17.57 -13.65
N LEU A 260 0.53 18.43 -14.18
CA LEU A 260 0.95 18.38 -15.58
C LEU A 260 1.74 17.09 -15.90
N GLU A 261 2.66 16.69 -15.03
CA GLU A 261 3.40 15.43 -15.16
C GLU A 261 2.46 14.21 -15.09
N GLN A 262 1.45 14.26 -14.24
CA GLN A 262 0.45 13.19 -14.17
C GLN A 262 -0.36 13.09 -15.47
N THR A 263 -0.84 14.22 -16.02
CA THR A 263 -1.63 14.20 -17.27
C THR A 263 -0.80 13.73 -18.46
N THR A 264 0.45 14.18 -18.58
CA THR A 264 1.37 13.71 -19.62
C THR A 264 1.69 12.22 -19.47
N ASN A 265 1.92 11.73 -18.25
CA ASN A 265 2.12 10.29 -18.00
C ASN A 265 0.88 9.47 -18.40
N TRP A 266 -0.32 9.95 -18.09
CA TRP A 266 -1.58 9.34 -18.53
C TRP A 266 -1.70 9.27 -20.06
N GLN A 267 -1.37 10.36 -20.76
CA GLN A 267 -1.36 10.40 -22.22
C GLN A 267 -0.34 9.40 -22.81
N LEU A 268 0.87 9.34 -22.25
CA LEU A 268 1.89 8.39 -22.67
C LEU A 268 1.44 6.94 -22.46
N ARG A 269 0.75 6.62 -21.37
CA ARG A 269 0.20 5.28 -21.13
C ARG A 269 -0.89 4.93 -22.14
N ALA A 270 -1.78 5.87 -22.44
CA ALA A 270 -2.85 5.68 -23.42
C ALA A 270 -2.28 5.44 -24.83
N GLU A 271 -1.30 6.24 -25.25
CA GLU A 271 -0.65 6.09 -26.56
C GLU A 271 0.16 4.78 -26.64
N ASN A 272 0.91 4.41 -25.60
CA ASN A 272 1.58 3.11 -25.54
C ASN A 272 0.60 1.94 -25.67
N GLN A 273 -0.58 2.03 -25.05
CA GLN A 273 -1.62 1.00 -25.19
C GLN A 273 -2.17 0.96 -26.61
N ARG A 274 -2.40 2.12 -27.24
CA ARG A 274 -2.83 2.20 -28.63
C ARG A 274 -1.82 1.56 -29.57
N GLN A 275 -0.53 1.86 -29.43
CA GLN A 275 0.55 1.28 -30.23
C GLN A 275 0.61 -0.24 -30.08
N ARG A 276 0.46 -0.76 -28.84
CA ARG A 276 0.38 -2.22 -28.60
C ARG A 276 -0.80 -2.87 -29.30
N ASN A 277 -1.96 -2.22 -29.30
CA ASN A 277 -3.14 -2.73 -29.99
C ASN A 277 -2.93 -2.78 -31.52
N LEU A 278 -2.30 -1.75 -32.09
CA LEU A 278 -1.95 -1.71 -33.52
C LEU A 278 -0.94 -2.80 -33.88
N LEU A 279 0.09 -3.00 -33.06
CA LEU A 279 1.03 -4.11 -33.24
C LEU A 279 0.32 -5.45 -33.18
N GLU A 280 -0.55 -5.67 -32.19
CA GLU A 280 -1.32 -6.92 -32.06
C GLU A 280 -2.17 -7.18 -33.30
N GLN A 281 -2.83 -6.16 -33.85
CA GLN A 281 -3.58 -6.28 -35.11
C GLN A 281 -2.67 -6.68 -36.28
N GLY A 282 -1.54 -5.98 -36.46
CA GLY A 282 -0.60 -6.31 -37.55
C GLY A 282 -0.01 -7.72 -37.43
N PHE A 283 0.31 -8.18 -36.21
CA PHE A 283 0.78 -9.55 -35.98
C PHE A 283 -0.31 -10.59 -36.27
N ARG A 284 -1.58 -10.32 -35.93
CA ARG A 284 -2.70 -11.23 -36.25
C ARG A 284 -2.91 -11.36 -37.75
N GLU A 285 -2.78 -10.27 -38.49
CA GLU A 285 -2.91 -10.28 -39.96
C GLU A 285 -1.78 -11.08 -40.61
N LYS A 286 -0.55 -10.90 -40.11
CA LYS A 286 0.65 -11.55 -40.64
C LYS A 286 0.77 -13.04 -40.27
N TYR A 287 0.37 -13.41 -39.05
CA TYR A 287 0.51 -14.77 -38.51
C TYR A 287 -0.85 -15.39 -38.18
N ARG A 288 -1.62 -15.71 -39.23
CA ARG A 288 -2.95 -16.31 -39.08
C ARG A 288 -2.85 -17.67 -38.38
N GLY A 289 -3.67 -17.89 -37.35
CA GLY A 289 -3.72 -19.14 -36.59
C GLY A 289 -2.80 -19.20 -35.37
N VAL A 290 -1.90 -18.22 -35.19
CA VAL A 290 -1.07 -18.12 -33.99
C VAL A 290 -1.89 -17.62 -32.81
N SER A 291 -1.66 -18.20 -31.62
CA SER A 291 -2.36 -17.81 -30.41
C SER A 291 -2.08 -16.35 -30.04
N LEU A 292 -3.09 -15.71 -29.46
CA LEU A 292 -3.01 -14.32 -29.01
C LEU A 292 -1.94 -14.11 -27.93
N ASP A 293 -1.70 -15.13 -27.10
CA ASP A 293 -0.65 -15.09 -26.07
C ASP A 293 0.75 -15.13 -26.69
N THR A 294 0.94 -15.93 -27.75
CA THR A 294 2.20 -15.96 -28.52
C THR A 294 2.47 -14.61 -29.19
N ILE A 295 1.44 -13.97 -29.77
CA ILE A 295 1.55 -12.64 -30.36
C ILE A 295 1.97 -11.61 -29.30
N ARG A 296 1.37 -11.64 -28.11
CA ARG A 296 1.73 -10.73 -27.00
C ARG A 296 3.15 -10.95 -26.49
N GLN A 297 3.62 -12.20 -26.45
CA GLN A 297 5.01 -12.50 -26.11
C GLN A 297 5.98 -11.92 -27.14
N LEU A 298 5.72 -12.12 -28.44
CA LEU A 298 6.52 -11.54 -29.53
C LEU A 298 6.58 -10.02 -29.46
N ILE A 299 5.46 -9.34 -29.19
CA ILE A 299 5.43 -7.88 -28.99
C ILE A 299 6.32 -7.48 -27.81
N THR A 300 6.27 -8.22 -26.71
CA THR A 300 7.08 -7.92 -25.51
C THR A 300 8.57 -8.14 -25.77
N GLU A 301 8.93 -9.20 -26.49
CA GLU A 301 10.31 -9.49 -26.89
C GLU A 301 10.85 -8.45 -27.86
N GLN A 302 10.07 -8.03 -28.86
CA GLN A 302 10.48 -6.96 -29.78
C GLN A 302 10.61 -5.60 -29.08
N LEU A 303 9.68 -5.25 -28.21
CA LEU A 303 9.81 -4.03 -27.40
C LEU A 303 11.06 -4.10 -26.54
N ARG A 304 11.32 -5.23 -25.87
CA ARG A 304 12.55 -5.41 -25.07
C ARG A 304 13.79 -5.22 -25.94
N ALA A 305 13.87 -5.89 -27.10
CA ALA A 305 14.99 -5.77 -28.03
C ALA A 305 15.17 -4.36 -28.62
N ALA A 306 14.12 -3.54 -28.70
CA ALA A 306 14.27 -2.14 -29.10
C ALA A 306 14.89 -1.26 -27.99
N TYR A 307 14.72 -1.65 -26.71
CA TYR A 307 15.27 -0.94 -25.56
C TYR A 307 16.63 -1.49 -25.10
N THR A 308 16.91 -2.76 -25.34
CA THR A 308 18.17 -3.43 -25.00
C THR A 308 18.97 -3.64 -26.27
N ALA A 309 20.24 -3.22 -26.34
CA ALA A 309 21.11 -3.40 -27.52
C ALA A 309 21.43 -4.88 -27.87
N GLU A 310 20.73 -5.84 -27.29
CA GLU A 310 20.87 -7.27 -27.54
C GLU A 310 19.75 -7.77 -28.45
N PRO A 311 20.08 -8.45 -29.57
CA PRO A 311 19.08 -9.00 -30.47
C PRO A 311 18.29 -10.14 -29.78
N PRO A 312 16.98 -10.28 -30.09
CA PRO A 312 16.16 -11.30 -29.46
C PRO A 312 16.60 -12.70 -29.93
N SER A 313 16.73 -13.64 -28.99
CA SER A 313 17.00 -15.04 -29.30
C SER A 313 15.84 -15.65 -30.10
N PRO A 314 16.08 -16.28 -31.26
CA PRO A 314 15.01 -16.85 -32.07
C PRO A 314 14.35 -18.03 -31.33
N ARG A 315 13.02 -17.99 -31.20
CA ARG A 315 12.21 -19.13 -30.75
C ARG A 315 11.47 -19.78 -31.93
N PRO A 316 11.35 -21.11 -31.95
CA PRO A 316 10.51 -21.80 -32.94
C PRO A 316 9.03 -21.49 -32.67
N LEU A 317 8.30 -21.06 -33.71
CA LEU A 317 6.90 -20.63 -33.66
C LEU A 317 5.88 -21.81 -33.67
N HIS A 318 6.26 -22.98 -33.18
CA HIS A 318 5.39 -24.17 -33.20
C HIS A 318 5.17 -24.74 -31.80
N GLY A 319 3.90 -24.68 -31.38
CA GLY A 319 3.29 -25.35 -30.24
C GLY A 319 1.78 -25.36 -30.46
#